data_AF-B7PI58-F1
#
_entry.id   AF-B7PI58-F1
#
_cell.length_a   1.000
_cell.length_b   1.000
_cell.length_c   1.000
_cell.angle_alpha   90.00
_cell.angle_beta   90.00
_cell.angle_gamma   90.00
#
_symmetry.space_group_name_H-M   'P 1'
#
loop_
_entity.id
_entity.type
_entity.pdbx_description
1 polymer ?
#
loop_
_entity_poly.entity_id
_entity_poly.type
_entity_poly.pdbx_seq_one_letter_code
_entity_poly.pdbx_strand_id
1 'polypeptide(L)'
;MNYTECFRQYGASRFQLPCKVSIIFRRQVEVLPGVVAAVRGRIEVYVDGGIHRGTDVIKALALGAKVVFVGRPAIWGLAYKAGR
;
A
#
# COMPACT_ATOMS: atom_id res chain seq x y z
N MET A 1 12.40 4.75 -16.88
CA MET A 1 11.10 4.40 -16.27
C MET A 1 10.41 5.66 -15.80
N ASN A 2 9.42 6.12 -16.56
CA ASN A 2 8.54 7.21 -16.14
C ASN A 2 7.42 6.66 -15.24
N TYR A 3 6.78 7.50 -14.43
CA TYR A 3 5.75 7.08 -13.45
C TYR A 3 4.59 6.30 -14.10
N THR A 4 4.24 6.64 -15.34
CA THR A 4 3.23 5.96 -16.15
C THR A 4 3.62 4.53 -16.53
N GLU A 5 4.93 4.25 -16.67
CA GLU A 5 5.44 2.89 -16.92
C GLU A 5 5.44 2.06 -15.63
N CYS A 6 5.77 2.68 -14.50
CA CYS A 6 5.66 2.03 -13.18
C CYS A 6 4.22 1.57 -12.92
N PHE A 7 3.22 2.37 -13.33
CA PHE A 7 1.79 1.99 -13.27
C PHE A 7 1.47 0.77 -14.13
N ARG A 8 1.89 0.77 -15.41
CA ARG A 8 1.65 -0.37 -16.33
C ARG A 8 2.34 -1.65 -15.89
N GLN A 9 3.57 -1.54 -15.38
CA GLN A 9 4.38 -2.70 -15.05
C GLN A 9 4.02 -3.34 -13.70
N TYR A 10 3.70 -2.51 -12.71
CA TYR A 10 3.41 -2.99 -11.35
C TYR A 10 1.93 -2.92 -10.99
N GLY A 11 1.02 -2.54 -11.89
CA GLY A 11 -0.43 -2.56 -11.66
C GLY A 11 -0.91 -1.69 -10.49
N ALA A 12 -0.21 -0.60 -10.16
CA ALA A 12 -0.56 0.30 -9.07
C ALA A 12 -1.93 0.97 -9.34
N SER A 13 -3.00 0.48 -8.74
CA SER A 13 -4.37 0.65 -9.23
C SER A 13 -5.02 2.01 -8.93
N ARG A 14 -4.40 2.90 -8.14
CA ARG A 14 -5.01 4.21 -7.84
C ARG A 14 -3.97 5.32 -7.58
N PHE A 15 -3.94 6.30 -8.47
CA PHE A 15 -3.27 7.58 -8.24
C PHE A 15 -4.23 8.46 -7.45
N GLN A 16 -3.90 8.75 -6.19
CA GLN A 16 -4.61 9.79 -5.42
C GLN A 16 -3.88 11.11 -5.66
N LEU A 17 -4.51 11.97 -6.44
CA LEU A 17 -3.99 13.28 -6.84
C LEU A 17 -3.69 14.15 -5.59
N PRO A 18 -2.62 14.98 -5.61
CA PRO A 18 -1.85 15.37 -6.78
C PRO A 18 -0.56 14.56 -7.04
N CYS A 19 -0.11 13.67 -6.14
CA CYS A 19 1.19 12.98 -6.32
C CYS A 19 1.42 11.74 -5.43
N LYS A 20 0.38 10.94 -5.12
CA LYS A 20 0.50 9.78 -4.22
C LYS A 20 0.14 8.49 -4.93
N VAL A 21 1.02 7.49 -4.85
CA VAL A 21 0.79 6.15 -5.40
C VAL A 21 0.22 5.25 -4.31
N SER A 22 -1.00 4.77 -4.51
CA SER A 22 -1.60 3.75 -3.64
C SER A 22 -1.51 2.38 -4.32
N ILE A 23 -0.87 1.44 -3.64
CA ILE A 23 -0.66 0.08 -4.12
C ILE A 23 -1.64 -0.85 -3.40
N ILE A 24 -2.51 -1.54 -4.16
CA ILE A 24 -3.46 -2.53 -3.64
C ILE A 24 -3.10 -3.90 -4.23
N PHE A 25 -2.33 -4.72 -3.50
CA PHE A 25 -1.98 -6.09 -3.93
C PHE A 25 -2.27 -7.14 -2.87
N ARG A 26 -2.52 -8.37 -3.34
CA ARG A 26 -2.65 -9.56 -2.48
C ARG A 26 -1.32 -10.01 -1.87
N ARG A 27 -0.17 -9.62 -2.45
CA ARG A 27 1.19 -9.82 -1.92
C ARG A 27 2.03 -8.54 -2.09
N GLN A 28 2.07 -7.72 -1.04
CA GLN A 28 2.71 -6.41 -1.07
C GLN A 28 4.25 -6.49 -1.01
N VAL A 29 4.78 -7.49 -0.31
CA VAL A 29 6.23 -7.62 -0.01
C VAL A 29 7.09 -7.78 -1.27
N GLU A 30 6.56 -8.41 -2.31
CA GLU A 30 7.30 -8.71 -3.55
C GLU A 30 7.39 -7.49 -4.49
N VAL A 31 6.33 -6.68 -4.54
CA VAL A 31 6.18 -5.60 -5.53
C VAL A 31 6.63 -4.25 -4.98
N LEU A 32 6.45 -4.02 -3.67
CA LEU A 32 6.72 -2.74 -3.02
C LEU A 32 8.16 -2.22 -3.23
N PRO A 33 9.22 -3.04 -3.11
CA PRO A 33 10.58 -2.56 -3.33
C PRO A 33 10.84 -2.07 -4.76
N GLY A 34 10.26 -2.75 -5.76
CA GLY A 34 10.39 -2.36 -7.17
C GLY A 34 9.74 -1.00 -7.45
N VAL A 35 8.59 -0.74 -6.84
CA VAL A 35 7.90 0.56 -6.96
C VAL A 35 8.66 1.66 -6.22
N VAL A 36 9.12 1.42 -4.99
CA VAL A 36 9.90 2.39 -4.22
C VAL A 36 11.19 2.77 -4.95
N ALA A 37 11.89 1.78 -5.53
CA ALA A 37 13.07 2.01 -6.34
C ALA A 37 12.77 2.84 -7.60
N ALA A 38 11.67 2.56 -8.29
CA ALA A 38 11.26 3.31 -9.48
C ALA A 38 10.88 4.77 -9.16
N VAL A 39 10.27 5.01 -8.00
CA VAL A 39 9.82 6.32 -7.53
C VAL A 39 10.96 7.24 -7.11
N ARG A 40 12.08 6.67 -6.62
CA ARG A 40 13.28 7.41 -6.19
C ARG A 40 12.98 8.59 -5.23
N GLY A 41 12.02 8.40 -4.32
CA GLY A 41 11.63 9.40 -3.33
C GLY A 41 10.94 10.65 -3.87
N ARG A 42 10.61 10.71 -5.16
CA ARG A 42 9.96 11.89 -5.78
C ARG A 42 8.46 11.98 -5.48
N ILE A 43 7.85 10.86 -5.10
CA ILE A 43 6.44 10.78 -4.71
C ILE A 43 6.29 9.89 -3.48
N GLU A 44 5.23 10.12 -2.70
CA GLU A 44 4.93 9.27 -1.55
C GLU A 44 4.27 7.97 -1.99
N VAL A 45 4.74 6.86 -1.43
CA VAL A 45 4.21 5.51 -1.68
C VAL A 45 3.35 5.09 -0.51
N TYR A 46 2.08 4.83 -0.78
CA TYR A 46 1.12 4.31 0.18
C TYR A 46 0.72 2.89 -0.19
N VAL A 47 0.36 2.10 0.82
CA VAL A 47 0.10 0.68 0.64
C VAL A 47 -1.19 0.29 1.35
N ASP A 48 -2.01 -0.50 0.65
CA ASP A 48 -3.24 -1.13 1.15
C ASP A 48 -3.34 -2.58 0.62
N GLY A 49 -4.21 -3.39 1.20
CA GLY A 49 -4.61 -4.68 0.68
C GLY A 49 -3.95 -5.86 1.40
N GLY A 50 -4.63 -6.44 2.38
CA GLY A 50 -4.18 -7.68 3.02
C GLY A 50 -3.27 -7.53 4.24
N ILE A 51 -3.22 -6.34 4.84
CA ILE A 51 -2.65 -6.11 6.17
C ILE A 51 -3.55 -6.75 7.22
N HIS A 52 -3.05 -7.74 7.97
CA HIS A 52 -3.82 -8.38 9.04
C HIS A 52 -3.06 -8.42 10.38
N ARG A 53 -1.73 -8.27 10.37
CA ARG A 53 -0.89 -8.26 11.56
C ARG A 53 -0.05 -6.98 11.62
N GLY A 54 0.32 -6.56 12.84
CA GLY A 54 1.24 -5.44 13.02
C GLY A 54 2.60 -5.65 12.35
N THR A 55 3.04 -6.90 12.21
CA THR A 55 4.25 -7.25 11.46
C THR A 55 4.18 -6.89 9.98
N ASP A 56 2.98 -6.92 9.38
CA ASP A 56 2.80 -6.57 7.97
C ASP A 56 2.99 -5.06 7.79
N VAL A 57 2.51 -4.27 8.76
CA VAL A 57 2.70 -2.81 8.81
C VAL A 57 4.18 -2.47 8.92
N ILE A 58 4.90 -3.09 9.86
CA ILE A 58 6.33 -2.83 10.07
C ILE A 58 7.13 -3.22 8.82
N LYS A 59 6.81 -4.35 8.17
CA LYS A 59 7.46 -4.75 6.92
C LYS A 59 7.20 -3.75 5.80
N ALA A 60 5.96 -3.31 5.60
CA ALA A 60 5.63 -2.33 4.56
C ALA A 60 6.38 -1.00 4.77
N LEU A 61 6.44 -0.51 6.02
CA LEU A 61 7.20 0.70 6.37
C LEU A 61 8.71 0.51 6.13
N ALA A 62 9.27 -0.62 6.54
CA ALA A 62 10.70 -0.94 6.33
C ALA A 62 11.08 -1.03 4.85
N LEU A 63 10.14 -1.43 3.99
CA LEU A 63 10.34 -1.51 2.54
C LEU A 63 10.12 -0.16 1.82
N GLY A 64 9.82 0.91 2.55
CA GLY A 64 9.74 2.28 2.02
C GLY A 64 8.33 2.82 1.80
N ALA A 65 7.29 2.16 2.31
CA ALA A 65 5.96 2.78 2.37
C ALA A 65 5.93 3.93 3.39
N LYS A 66 5.26 5.02 3.04
CA LYS A 66 5.04 6.17 3.93
C LYS A 66 3.80 5.99 4.81
N VAL A 67 2.75 5.38 4.25
CA VAL A 67 1.45 5.16 4.90
C VAL A 67 0.96 3.75 4.57
N VAL A 68 0.39 3.09 5.57
CA VAL A 68 -0.24 1.77 5.44
C VAL A 68 -1.73 1.91 5.82
N PHE A 69 -2.62 1.52 4.91
CA PHE A 69 -4.05 1.51 5.15
C PHE A 69 -4.52 0.15 5.69
N VAL A 70 -5.53 0.19 6.55
CA VAL A 70 -6.17 -0.99 7.14
C VAL A 70 -7.67 -0.93 6.80
N GLY A 71 -8.10 -1.80 5.88
CA GLY A 71 -9.51 -1.91 5.49
C GLY A 71 -10.30 -2.91 6.34
N ARG A 72 -10.40 -4.15 5.85
CA ARG A 72 -11.25 -5.21 6.44
C ARG A 72 -11.08 -5.43 7.95
N PRO A 73 -9.87 -5.46 8.54
CA PRO A 73 -9.73 -5.67 9.98
C PRO A 73 -10.41 -4.58 10.82
N ALA A 74 -10.40 -3.32 10.37
CA ALA A 74 -11.07 -2.22 11.07
C ALA A 74 -12.60 -2.41 11.07
N ILE A 75 -13.16 -2.85 9.93
CA ILE A 75 -14.60 -3.12 9.81
C ILE A 75 -15.02 -4.32 10.66
N TRP A 76 -14.21 -5.39 10.70
CA TRP A 76 -14.49 -6.55 11.55
C TRP A 76 -14.51 -6.21 13.04
N GLY A 77 -13.58 -5.37 13.50
CA GLY A 77 -13.57 -4.89 14.89
C GLY A 77 -14.81 -4.08 15.24
N LEU A 78 -15.27 -3.23 14.30
CA LEU A 78 -16.50 -2.47 14.46
C LEU A 78 -17.73 -3.40 14.53
N ALA A 79 -17.84 -4.36 13.62
CA ALA A 79 -18.95 -5.31 13.59
C ALA A 79 -19.02 -6.19 14.86
N TYR A 80 -17.87 -6.61 15.39
CA TYR A 80 -17.81 -7.38 16.63
C TYR A 80 -18.36 -6.63 17.85
N LYS A 81 -18.10 -5.31 17.93
CA LYS A 81 -18.60 -4.47 19.03
C LYS A 81 -20.02 -3.98 18.79
N ALA A 82 -20.41 -3.71 17.54
CA ALA A 82 -21.72 -3.18 17.19
C ALA A 82 -22.86 -4.22 17.28
N GLY A 83 -22.53 -5.52 17.26
CA GLY A 83 -23.50 -6.61 17.44
C GLY A 83 -23.78 -7.00 18.90
N ARG A 84 -23.33 -6.22 19.89
CA ARG A 84 -23.62 -6.40 21.31
C ARG A 84 -24.29 -5.17 21.89
#